data_AF-A0AAW0JIT0-F1
#
_entry.id   AF-A0AAW0JIT0-F1
#
_cell.length_a   1.000
_cell.length_b   1.000
_cell.length_c   1.000
_cell.angle_alpha   90.00
_cell.angle_beta   90.00
_cell.angle_gamma   90.00
#
_symmetry.space_group_name_H-M   'P 1'
#
loop_
_entity.id
_entity.type
_entity.pdbx_description
1 polymer ?
#
loop_
_entity_poly.entity_id
_entity_poly.type
_entity_poly.pdbx_seq_one_letter_code
_entity_poly.pdbx_strand_id
1 'polypeptide(L)'
;MEILTASFQVIFEKIMDYTIGAVGRQMGYLICYKKNVDNLRSEVDDLKHARNSVQQRVVAAQNNVEEIEDKVEGWLTSVEEITVQAQKFFEQEGQAKLKCCNGSCFNLKTRYQLGRRAHKLELAAKDIKDKGTFKTVGHRVPIPGGTTISTKGYEDFESRKLIFDGVMKALTDDNINIVVIGHVDSGKSTTTGHLIYKLGGIDKRVIERFEKEAAEMNKRSFKYTWVLDKLKAERERGITIDIALWKFETTRYYCTVP
;
A
#
# COMPACT_ATOMS: atom_id res chain seq x y z
N MET A 1 10.42 75.74 -5.70
CA MET A 1 9.52 74.76 -5.05
C MET A 1 9.61 73.35 -5.64
N GLU A 2 10.57 73.05 -6.52
CA GLU A 2 10.66 71.76 -7.23
C GLU A 2 11.59 70.73 -6.56
N ILE A 3 12.46 71.15 -5.63
CA ILE A 3 13.40 70.24 -4.95
C ILE A 3 12.69 69.46 -3.82
N LEU A 4 11.72 70.09 -3.14
CA LEU A 4 10.98 69.47 -2.04
C LEU A 4 10.00 68.37 -2.52
N THR A 5 9.44 68.50 -3.73
CA THR A 5 8.50 67.53 -4.31
C THR A 5 9.20 66.24 -4.73
N ALA A 6 10.40 66.32 -5.32
CA ALA A 6 11.17 65.14 -5.72
C ALA A 6 11.64 64.30 -4.52
N SER A 7 12.09 64.94 -3.43
CA SER A 7 12.46 64.23 -2.20
C SER A 7 11.26 63.59 -1.50
N PHE A 8 10.08 64.22 -1.57
CA PHE A 8 8.85 63.67 -1.00
C PHE A 8 8.37 62.45 -1.78
N GLN A 9 8.50 62.46 -3.11
CA GLN A 9 8.14 61.34 -3.99
C GLN A 9 8.98 60.09 -3.70
N VAL A 10 10.30 60.24 -3.55
CA VAL A 10 11.22 59.12 -3.29
C VAL A 10 11.03 58.53 -1.88
N ILE A 11 10.72 59.37 -0.88
CA ILE A 11 10.38 58.92 0.47
C ILE A 11 9.02 58.23 0.47
N PHE A 12 8.04 58.76 -0.26
CA PHE A 12 6.70 58.17 -0.41
C PHE A 12 6.76 56.80 -1.10
N GLU A 13 7.56 56.62 -2.16
CA GLU A 13 7.76 55.33 -2.84
C GLU A 13 8.45 54.30 -1.93
N LYS A 14 9.48 54.68 -1.17
CA LYS A 14 10.13 53.78 -0.20
C LYS A 14 9.22 53.39 0.97
N ILE A 15 8.37 54.30 1.45
CA ILE A 15 7.36 54.00 2.47
C ILE A 15 6.26 53.10 1.88
N MET A 16 5.89 53.30 0.62
CA MET A 16 4.97 52.45 -0.11
C MET A 16 5.52 51.03 -0.32
N ASP A 17 6.78 50.83 -0.71
CA ASP A 17 7.34 49.48 -0.88
C ASP A 17 7.35 48.68 0.43
N TYR A 18 7.65 49.34 1.56
CA TYR A 18 7.63 48.70 2.89
C TYR A 18 6.21 48.40 3.38
N THR A 19 5.23 49.27 3.09
CA THR A 19 3.83 49.05 3.46
C THR A 19 3.08 48.13 2.49
N ILE A 20 3.41 48.10 1.20
CA ILE A 20 2.94 47.12 0.21
C ILE A 20 3.42 45.72 0.57
N GLY A 21 4.63 45.56 1.11
CA GLY A 21 5.12 44.26 1.56
C GLY A 21 4.23 43.62 2.64
N ALA A 22 3.60 44.39 3.52
CA ALA A 22 2.74 43.88 4.59
C ALA A 22 1.23 43.98 4.27
N VAL A 23 0.80 45.12 3.74
CA VAL A 23 -0.59 45.39 3.32
C VAL A 23 -0.92 44.70 2.01
N GLY A 24 0.01 44.63 1.05
CA GLY A 24 -0.14 43.84 -0.18
C GLY A 24 -0.19 42.34 0.08
N ARG A 25 0.49 41.84 1.13
CA ARG A 25 0.30 40.46 1.62
C ARG A 25 -1.11 40.22 2.17
N GLN A 26 -1.73 41.18 2.85
CA GLN A 26 -3.12 41.06 3.31
C GLN A 26 -4.17 41.34 2.22
N MET A 27 -3.94 42.31 1.34
CA MET A 27 -4.84 42.67 0.24
C MET A 27 -4.77 41.67 -0.93
N GLY A 28 -3.65 40.94 -1.06
CA GLY A 28 -3.46 39.89 -2.06
C GLY A 28 -4.49 38.75 -1.95
N TYR A 29 -4.91 38.38 -0.74
CA TYR A 29 -5.96 37.36 -0.55
C TYR A 29 -7.34 37.82 -1.02
N LEU A 30 -7.56 39.13 -1.10
CA LEU A 30 -8.81 39.76 -1.53
C LEU A 30 -8.93 39.82 -3.05
N ILE A 31 -7.83 40.23 -3.71
CA ILE A 31 -7.73 40.42 -5.17
C ILE A 31 -7.46 39.07 -5.87
N CYS A 32 -6.65 38.20 -5.26
CA CYS A 32 -6.28 36.88 -5.80
C CYS A 32 -7.09 35.72 -5.20
N TYR A 33 -8.22 35.97 -4.50
CA TYR A 33 -9.04 34.91 -3.88
C TYR A 33 -9.35 33.78 -4.89
N LYS A 34 -9.75 34.14 -6.11
CA LYS A 34 -10.13 33.17 -7.14
C LYS A 34 -8.93 32.31 -7.54
N LYS A 35 -7.78 32.94 -7.76
CA LYS A 35 -6.51 32.24 -8.04
C LYS A 35 -6.13 31.30 -6.90
N ASN A 36 -6.28 31.71 -5.64
CA ASN A 36 -5.96 30.85 -4.50
C ASN A 36 -6.91 29.64 -4.40
N VAL A 37 -8.20 29.82 -4.70
CA VAL A 37 -9.18 28.72 -4.74
C VAL A 37 -8.91 27.77 -5.89
N ASP A 38 -8.59 28.31 -7.08
CA ASP A 38 -8.26 27.51 -8.26
C ASP A 38 -6.94 26.75 -8.06
N ASN A 39 -5.92 27.37 -7.47
CA ASN A 39 -4.68 26.70 -7.06
C ASN A 39 -4.95 25.58 -6.06
N LEU A 40 -5.73 25.84 -5.00
CA LEU A 40 -6.10 24.82 -4.02
C LEU A 40 -6.81 23.64 -4.69
N ARG A 41 -7.74 23.92 -5.63
CA ARG A 41 -8.44 22.87 -6.37
C ARG A 41 -7.47 22.00 -7.16
N SER A 42 -6.55 22.63 -7.89
CA SER A 42 -5.50 21.92 -8.63
C SER A 42 -4.63 21.05 -7.72
N GLU A 43 -4.15 21.59 -6.60
CA GLU A 43 -3.28 20.83 -5.68
C GLU A 43 -4.02 19.67 -5.00
N VAL A 44 -5.29 19.84 -4.67
CA VAL A 44 -6.12 18.75 -4.10
C VAL A 44 -6.34 17.65 -5.13
N ASP A 45 -6.56 17.99 -6.40
CA ASP A 45 -6.74 16.99 -7.45
C ASP A 45 -5.43 16.23 -7.74
N ASP A 46 -4.29 16.93 -7.78
CA ASP A 46 -2.96 16.30 -7.84
C ASP A 46 -2.72 15.36 -6.65
N LEU A 47 -3.10 15.78 -5.44
CA LEU A 47 -2.93 14.97 -4.23
C LEU A 47 -3.79 13.70 -4.28
N LYS A 48 -5.01 13.77 -4.83
CA LYS A 48 -5.85 12.57 -5.08
C LYS A 48 -5.19 11.63 -6.08
N HIS A 49 -4.61 12.15 -7.16
CA HIS A 49 -3.88 11.32 -8.13
C HIS A 49 -2.68 10.63 -7.49
N ALA A 50 -1.88 11.36 -6.70
CA ALA A 50 -0.76 10.80 -5.96
C ALA A 50 -1.22 9.72 -4.97
N ARG A 51 -2.30 9.98 -4.23
CA ARG A 51 -2.91 9.00 -3.31
C ARG A 51 -3.31 7.72 -4.02
N ASN A 52 -4.00 7.83 -5.15
CA ASN A 52 -4.43 6.66 -5.92
C ASN A 52 -3.24 5.83 -6.41
N SER A 53 -2.16 6.48 -6.83
CA SER A 53 -0.92 5.80 -7.22
C SER A 53 -0.28 5.04 -6.05
N VAL A 54 -0.17 5.66 -4.88
CA VAL A 54 0.34 5.00 -3.66
C VAL A 54 -0.59 3.86 -3.23
N GLN A 55 -1.90 4.06 -3.28
CA GLN A 55 -2.89 3.05 -2.91
C GLN A 55 -2.79 1.80 -3.80
N GLN A 56 -2.57 1.96 -5.11
CA GLN A 56 -2.35 0.83 -6.02
C GLN A 56 -1.11 0.01 -5.61
N ARG A 57 -0.03 0.67 -5.20
CA ARG A 57 1.18 0.01 -4.72
C ARG A 57 0.94 -0.70 -3.38
N VAL A 58 0.16 -0.09 -2.48
CA VAL A 58 -0.26 -0.72 -1.22
C VAL A 58 -1.07 -1.99 -1.47
N VAL A 59 -2.03 -1.94 -2.40
CA VAL A 59 -2.80 -3.14 -2.79
C VAL A 59 -1.89 -4.22 -3.39
N ALA A 60 -0.91 -3.84 -4.21
CA ALA A 60 0.09 -4.79 -4.73
C ALA A 60 0.95 -5.40 -3.62
N ALA A 61 1.40 -4.61 -2.65
CA ALA A 61 2.17 -5.07 -1.49
C ALA A 61 1.34 -6.03 -0.61
N GLN A 62 0.07 -5.73 -0.36
CA GLN A 62 -0.85 -6.62 0.36
C GLN A 62 -1.08 -7.95 -0.36
N ASN A 63 -1.24 -7.93 -1.69
CA ASN A 63 -1.33 -9.16 -2.51
C ASN A 63 -0.05 -10.01 -2.44
N ASN A 64 1.09 -9.34 -2.21
CA ASN A 64 2.40 -9.95 -1.98
C ASN A 64 2.65 -10.31 -0.50
N VAL A 65 1.66 -10.13 0.38
CA VAL A 65 1.73 -10.42 1.83
C VAL A 65 2.84 -9.62 2.53
N GLU A 66 3.01 -8.35 2.14
CA GLU A 66 3.94 -7.41 2.76
C GLU A 66 3.22 -6.59 3.84
N GLU A 67 3.92 -6.28 4.94
CA GLU A 67 3.45 -5.33 5.94
C GLU A 67 3.68 -3.91 5.43
N ILE A 68 2.64 -3.09 5.45
CA ILE A 68 2.70 -1.70 4.99
C ILE A 68 3.45 -0.87 6.02
N GLU A 69 4.34 -0.01 5.56
CA GLU A 69 5.09 0.85 6.46
C GLU A 69 4.17 1.90 7.12
N ASP A 70 4.29 2.09 8.45
CA ASP A 70 3.49 3.05 9.22
C ASP A 70 3.47 4.47 8.61
N LYS A 71 4.60 4.89 8.03
CA LYS A 71 4.73 6.21 7.39
C LYS A 71 3.82 6.38 6.18
N VAL A 72 3.51 5.28 5.48
CA VAL A 72 2.62 5.25 4.31
C VAL A 72 1.17 5.35 4.78
N GLU A 73 0.79 4.61 5.82
CA GLU A 73 -0.54 4.69 6.41
C GLU A 73 -0.82 6.06 7.03
N GLY A 74 0.15 6.61 7.76
CA GLY A 74 0.08 7.96 8.32
C GLY A 74 -0.06 9.03 7.22
N TRP A 75 0.65 8.87 6.10
CA TRP A 75 0.51 9.76 4.94
C TRP A 75 -0.88 9.66 4.29
N LEU A 76 -1.39 8.45 4.06
CA LEU A 76 -2.73 8.23 3.50
C LEU A 76 -3.83 8.86 4.39
N THR A 77 -3.70 8.71 5.70
CA THR A 77 -4.59 9.35 6.69
C THR A 77 -4.53 10.88 6.58
N SER A 78 -3.32 11.43 6.51
CA SER A 78 -3.12 12.88 6.40
C SER A 78 -3.69 13.45 5.09
N VAL A 79 -3.58 12.71 3.98
CA VAL A 79 -4.20 13.07 2.70
C VAL A 79 -5.72 13.09 2.79
N GLU A 80 -6.33 12.08 3.43
CA GLU A 80 -7.78 12.02 3.62
C GLU A 80 -8.28 13.21 4.45
N GLU A 81 -7.60 13.55 5.55
CA GLU A 81 -7.94 14.70 6.38
C GLU A 81 -7.92 16.02 5.58
N ILE A 82 -6.87 16.29 4.81
CA ILE A 82 -6.79 17.49 3.97
C ILE A 82 -7.87 17.48 2.90
N THR A 83 -8.13 16.32 2.28
CA THR A 83 -9.15 16.21 1.23
C THR A 83 -10.54 16.53 1.77
N VAL A 84 -10.87 16.02 2.96
CA VAL A 84 -12.13 16.32 3.67
C VAL A 84 -12.20 17.81 4.04
N GLN A 85 -11.11 18.40 4.53
CA GLN A 85 -11.08 19.85 4.84
C GLN A 85 -11.29 20.70 3.57
N ALA A 86 -10.69 20.31 2.45
CA ALA A 86 -10.85 20.99 1.18
C ALA A 86 -12.28 20.86 0.62
N GLN A 87 -12.89 19.68 0.71
CA GLN A 87 -14.29 19.48 0.31
C GLN A 87 -15.24 20.38 1.10
N LYS A 88 -15.12 20.40 2.44
CA LYS A 88 -15.90 21.31 3.31
C LYS A 88 -15.69 22.77 2.94
N PHE A 89 -14.46 23.15 2.57
CA PHE A 89 -14.16 24.49 2.08
C PHE A 89 -14.90 24.80 0.76
N PHE A 90 -14.89 23.89 -0.21
CA PHE A 90 -15.57 24.09 -1.50
C PHE A 90 -17.09 24.18 -1.38
N GLU A 91 -17.71 23.45 -0.45
CA GLU A 91 -19.14 23.59 -0.15
C GLU A 91 -19.47 24.98 0.40
N GLN A 92 -18.67 25.48 1.35
CA GLN A 92 -18.82 26.83 1.91
C GLN A 92 -18.65 27.91 0.83
N GLU A 93 -17.70 27.70 -0.09
CA GLU A 93 -17.44 28.58 -1.22
C GLU A 93 -18.63 28.62 -2.20
N GLY A 94 -19.22 27.47 -2.52
CA GLY A 94 -20.41 27.36 -3.37
C GLY A 94 -21.65 28.01 -2.75
N GLN A 95 -21.91 27.80 -1.46
CA GLN A 95 -23.01 28.45 -0.73
C GLN A 95 -22.84 29.98 -0.67
N ALA A 96 -21.61 30.47 -0.50
CA ALA A 96 -21.30 31.89 -0.51
C ALA A 96 -21.56 32.55 -1.89
N LYS A 97 -21.41 31.79 -2.98
CA LYS A 97 -21.78 32.23 -4.35
C LYS A 97 -23.29 32.29 -4.57
N LEU A 98 -24.04 31.28 -4.08
CA LEU A 98 -25.49 31.15 -4.26
C LEU A 98 -26.30 32.21 -3.50
N LYS A 99 -25.77 32.73 -2.37
CA LYS A 99 -26.46 33.75 -1.54
C LYS A 99 -26.44 35.16 -2.16
N CYS A 100 -26.00 35.32 -3.40
CA CYS A 100 -25.84 36.60 -4.09
C CYS A 100 -26.82 36.76 -5.26
N CYS A 101 -28.11 36.89 -4.94
CA CYS A 101 -29.12 37.47 -5.81
C CYS A 101 -29.89 38.50 -4.97
N ASN A 102 -29.52 39.79 -5.11
CA ASN A 102 -30.31 41.02 -4.80
C ASN A 102 -29.42 42.26 -4.57
N GLY A 103 -28.51 42.54 -5.51
CA GLY A 103 -28.22 43.93 -5.91
C GLY A 103 -27.38 44.86 -5.04
N SER A 104 -26.92 44.52 -3.82
CA SER A 104 -26.01 45.42 -3.11
C SER A 104 -25.13 44.74 -2.05
N CYS A 105 -23.94 45.31 -1.86
CA CYS A 105 -22.97 45.14 -0.78
C CYS A 105 -21.79 44.17 -0.98
N PHE A 106 -20.62 44.79 -1.22
CA PHE A 106 -19.36 44.61 -0.50
C PHE A 106 -19.27 43.39 0.45
N ASN A 107 -18.61 42.31 0.02
CA ASN A 107 -18.27 41.18 0.89
C ASN A 107 -16.75 40.90 0.93
N LEU A 108 -15.97 41.99 0.98
CA LEU A 108 -14.51 41.95 0.99
C LEU A 108 -13.96 41.13 2.18
N LYS A 109 -14.54 41.28 3.38
CA LYS A 109 -14.14 40.52 4.57
C LYS A 109 -14.27 39.00 4.38
N THR A 110 -15.37 38.55 3.77
CA THR A 110 -15.61 37.12 3.49
C THR A 110 -14.69 36.60 2.40
N ARG A 111 -14.47 37.36 1.33
CA ARG A 111 -13.48 37.01 0.29
C ARG A 111 -12.06 36.91 0.83
N TYR A 112 -11.66 37.84 1.70
CA TYR A 112 -10.38 37.79 2.40
C TYR A 112 -10.25 36.53 3.27
N GLN A 113 -11.27 36.21 4.07
CA GLN A 113 -11.28 35.01 4.91
C GLN A 113 -11.20 33.71 4.10
N LEU A 114 -11.98 33.61 3.01
CA LEU A 114 -11.94 32.46 2.10
C LEU A 114 -10.60 32.37 1.38
N GLY A 115 -10.08 33.48 0.86
CA GLY A 115 -8.79 33.52 0.17
C GLY A 115 -7.61 33.15 1.08
N ARG A 116 -7.63 33.56 2.35
CA ARG A 116 -6.63 33.19 3.35
C ARG A 116 -6.74 31.70 3.74
N ARG A 117 -7.96 31.19 3.93
CA ARG A 117 -8.19 29.76 4.21
C ARG A 117 -7.76 28.89 3.04
N ALA A 118 -8.10 29.27 1.82
CA ALA A 118 -7.71 28.57 0.60
C ALA A 118 -6.18 28.43 0.51
N HIS A 119 -5.46 29.54 0.71
CA HIS A 119 -4.01 29.54 0.68
C HIS A 119 -3.38 28.70 1.80
N LYS A 120 -3.96 28.72 3.01
CA LYS A 120 -3.47 27.87 4.11
C LYS A 120 -3.62 26.38 3.79
N LEU A 121 -4.76 25.98 3.22
CA LEU A 121 -5.00 24.61 2.77
C LEU A 121 -4.11 24.24 1.58
N GLU A 122 -3.85 25.17 0.66
CA GLU A 122 -2.96 24.97 -0.48
C GLU A 122 -1.54 24.64 -0.01
N LEU A 123 -1.01 25.40 0.95
CA LEU A 123 0.31 25.15 1.54
C LEU A 123 0.36 23.81 2.27
N ALA A 124 -0.69 23.46 3.01
CA ALA A 124 -0.76 22.18 3.71
C ALA A 124 -0.81 21.00 2.72
N ALA A 125 -1.58 21.13 1.63
CA ALA A 125 -1.65 20.11 0.57
C ALA A 125 -0.29 19.89 -0.10
N LYS A 126 0.45 20.97 -0.38
CA LYS A 126 1.81 20.91 -0.93
C LYS A 126 2.79 20.20 0.01
N ASP A 127 2.78 20.55 1.29
CA ASP A 127 3.65 19.90 2.30
C ASP A 127 3.39 18.39 2.41
N ILE A 128 2.12 17.97 2.38
CA ILE A 128 1.77 16.54 2.37
C ILE A 128 2.22 15.87 1.05
N LYS A 129 1.99 16.53 -0.09
CA LYS A 129 2.39 16.01 -1.41
C LYS A 129 3.88 15.72 -1.47
N ASP A 130 4.71 16.62 -0.95
CA ASP A 130 6.18 16.46 -0.92
C ASP A 130 6.60 15.24 -0.07
N LYS A 131 5.89 14.99 1.03
CA LYS A 131 6.09 13.82 1.90
C LYS A 131 5.63 12.49 1.29
N GLY A 132 4.87 12.52 0.19
CA GLY A 132 4.26 11.35 -0.45
C GLY A 132 5.18 10.55 -1.39
N THR A 133 6.48 10.87 -1.41
CA THR A 133 7.46 10.22 -2.29
C THR A 133 8.07 8.98 -1.65
N PHE A 134 7.43 7.83 -1.86
CA PHE A 134 7.88 6.55 -1.29
C PHE A 134 8.63 5.67 -2.32
N LYS A 135 9.88 5.27 -2.02
CA LYS A 135 10.60 4.26 -2.81
C LYS A 135 9.97 2.87 -2.69
N THR A 136 9.62 2.50 -1.46
CA THR A 136 8.97 1.24 -1.09
C THR A 136 7.78 1.56 -0.19
N VAL A 137 6.70 0.78 -0.29
CA VAL A 137 5.46 1.01 0.48
C VAL A 137 5.25 0.00 1.61
N GLY A 138 5.90 -1.14 1.52
CA GLY A 138 5.80 -2.22 2.49
C GLY A 138 7.06 -3.07 2.45
N HIS A 139 7.28 -3.82 3.52
CA HIS A 139 8.38 -4.74 3.62
C HIS A 139 7.87 -6.10 4.04
N ARG A 140 8.61 -7.13 3.67
CA ARG A 140 8.30 -8.50 4.07
C ARG A 140 8.75 -8.68 5.51
N VAL A 141 7.82 -9.08 6.36
CA VAL A 141 8.13 -9.42 7.75
C VAL A 141 8.38 -10.92 7.79
N PRO A 142 9.60 -11.37 8.12
CA PRO A 142 9.83 -12.77 8.39
C PRO A 142 8.93 -13.21 9.55
N ILE A 143 8.11 -14.23 9.34
CA ILE A 143 7.21 -14.75 10.38
C ILE A 143 8.01 -15.01 11.68
N PRO A 144 7.64 -14.40 12.82
CA PRO A 144 8.27 -14.70 14.11
C PRO A 144 8.00 -16.16 14.46
N GLY A 145 9.03 -16.99 14.33
CA GLY A 145 8.87 -18.44 14.44
C GLY A 145 9.26 -19.21 13.19
N GLY A 146 10.17 -18.67 12.36
CA GLY A 146 11.03 -19.47 11.47
C GLY A 146 11.55 -20.68 12.26
N THR A 147 10.81 -21.77 12.17
CA THR A 147 10.96 -22.90 13.06
C THR A 147 12.24 -23.56 12.59
N THR A 148 13.22 -23.68 13.48
CA THR A 148 14.31 -24.65 13.34
C THR A 148 13.73 -25.92 12.72
N ILE A 149 14.13 -26.24 11.49
CA ILE A 149 13.66 -27.40 10.73
C ILE A 149 13.88 -28.63 11.63
N SER A 150 12.83 -29.04 12.34
CA SER A 150 12.91 -30.21 13.21
C SER A 150 12.69 -31.40 12.32
N THR A 151 13.77 -32.13 12.03
CA THR A 151 13.78 -33.36 11.23
C THR A 151 13.03 -34.53 11.89
N LYS A 152 12.44 -34.32 13.08
CA LYS A 152 11.82 -35.37 13.88
C LYS A 152 10.46 -35.78 13.32
N GLY A 153 10.42 -36.85 12.53
CA GLY A 153 9.20 -37.36 11.85
C GLY A 153 9.22 -37.18 10.32
N TYR A 154 10.36 -36.78 9.75
CA TYR A 154 10.57 -36.70 8.32
C TYR A 154 10.95 -38.06 7.74
N GLU A 155 10.16 -38.58 6.80
CA GLU A 155 10.48 -39.78 6.03
C GLU A 155 11.07 -39.37 4.69
N ASP A 156 12.33 -39.72 4.44
CA ASP A 156 12.99 -39.46 3.16
C ASP A 156 12.53 -40.49 2.10
N PHE A 157 12.17 -40.01 0.91
CA PHE A 157 11.93 -40.90 -0.23
C PHE A 157 13.24 -41.16 -0.96
N GLU A 158 13.89 -42.28 -0.67
CA GLU A 158 15.18 -42.64 -1.29
C GLU A 158 15.15 -42.56 -2.82
N SER A 159 14.06 -43.00 -3.44
CA SER A 159 13.88 -42.98 -4.90
C SER A 159 13.87 -41.59 -5.53
N ARG A 160 13.62 -40.53 -4.74
CA ARG A 160 13.46 -39.15 -5.22
C ARG A 160 14.47 -38.17 -4.62
N LYS A 161 15.41 -38.68 -3.82
CA LYS A 161 16.40 -37.88 -3.08
C LYS A 161 17.22 -36.96 -3.99
N LEU A 162 17.71 -37.47 -5.13
CA LEU A 162 18.50 -36.69 -6.08
C LEU A 162 17.74 -35.49 -6.67
N ILE A 163 16.45 -35.70 -7.00
CA ILE A 163 15.59 -34.62 -7.51
C ILE A 163 15.35 -33.60 -6.40
N PHE A 164 15.06 -34.07 -5.19
CA PHE A 164 14.87 -33.21 -4.03
C PHE A 164 16.09 -32.36 -3.71
N ASP A 165 17.28 -32.96 -3.69
CA ASP A 165 18.52 -32.24 -3.41
C ASP A 165 18.85 -31.24 -4.52
N GLY A 166 18.56 -31.59 -5.77
CA GLY A 166 18.64 -30.68 -6.91
C GLY A 166 17.69 -29.47 -6.76
N VAL A 167 16.44 -29.70 -6.36
CA VAL A 167 15.46 -28.64 -6.09
C VAL A 167 15.90 -27.79 -4.91
N MET A 168 16.35 -28.38 -3.80
CA MET A 168 16.84 -27.65 -2.62
C MET A 168 18.08 -26.81 -2.94
N LYS A 169 18.95 -27.30 -3.83
CA LYS A 169 20.10 -26.55 -4.33
C LYS A 169 19.68 -25.42 -5.26
N ALA A 170 18.73 -25.66 -6.16
CA ALA A 170 18.19 -24.60 -7.01
C ALA A 170 17.53 -23.52 -6.17
N LEU A 171 16.81 -23.92 -5.11
CA LEU A 171 16.21 -23.07 -4.09
C LEU A 171 17.22 -22.19 -3.34
N THR A 172 18.53 -22.18 -3.63
CA THR A 172 19.45 -21.21 -3.03
C THR A 172 19.35 -19.79 -3.60
N ASP A 173 18.79 -19.62 -4.80
CA ASP A 173 18.74 -18.34 -5.52
C ASP A 173 17.52 -17.47 -5.13
N ASP A 174 17.63 -16.14 -5.28
CA ASP A 174 16.73 -15.16 -4.64
C ASP A 174 15.29 -15.12 -5.21
N ASN A 175 15.03 -15.65 -6.41
CA ASN A 175 13.69 -15.65 -7.04
C ASN A 175 13.46 -16.89 -7.91
N ILE A 176 12.61 -17.82 -7.46
CA ILE A 176 12.41 -19.11 -8.14
C ILE A 176 10.92 -19.46 -8.24
N ASN A 177 10.50 -19.85 -9.44
CA ASN A 177 9.18 -20.40 -9.71
C ASN A 177 9.31 -21.90 -9.96
N ILE A 178 8.61 -22.72 -9.18
CA ILE A 178 8.63 -24.19 -9.32
C ILE A 178 7.36 -24.64 -10.03
N VAL A 179 7.54 -25.40 -11.12
CA VAL A 179 6.44 -26.05 -11.85
C VAL A 179 6.70 -27.56 -11.88
N VAL A 180 5.75 -28.36 -11.38
CA VAL A 180 5.87 -29.82 -11.32
C VAL A 180 5.00 -30.46 -12.41
N ILE A 181 5.63 -31.09 -13.41
CA ILE A 181 4.96 -31.69 -14.57
C ILE A 181 5.29 -33.18 -14.63
N GLY A 182 4.32 -34.02 -15.02
CA GLY A 182 4.50 -35.46 -15.13
C GLY A 182 3.19 -36.23 -15.35
N HIS A 183 3.29 -37.52 -15.64
CA HIS A 183 2.16 -38.40 -15.91
C HIS A 183 1.23 -38.56 -14.68
N VAL A 184 0.00 -39.04 -14.91
CA VAL A 184 -0.92 -39.39 -13.81
C VAL A 184 -0.26 -40.46 -12.94
N ASP A 185 -0.46 -40.40 -11.62
CA ASP A 185 0.16 -41.30 -10.63
C ASP A 185 1.69 -41.28 -10.52
N SER A 186 2.37 -40.30 -11.13
CA SER A 186 3.82 -40.09 -10.93
C SER A 186 4.19 -39.50 -9.55
N GLY A 187 3.20 -39.31 -8.65
CA GLY A 187 3.44 -38.82 -7.29
C GLY A 187 3.81 -37.33 -7.23
N LYS A 188 3.31 -36.51 -8.16
CA LYS A 188 3.53 -35.05 -8.22
C LYS A 188 3.07 -34.38 -6.93
N SER A 189 1.79 -34.50 -6.59
CA SER A 189 1.19 -33.94 -5.38
C SER A 189 1.89 -34.39 -4.09
N THR A 190 2.32 -35.66 -4.03
CA THR A 190 3.09 -36.18 -2.90
C THR A 190 4.47 -35.54 -2.76
N THR A 191 5.19 -35.38 -3.88
CA THR A 191 6.51 -34.73 -3.92
C THR A 191 6.38 -33.26 -3.53
N THR A 192 5.36 -32.59 -4.06
CA THR A 192 5.06 -31.20 -3.75
C THR A 192 4.72 -30.98 -2.27
N GLY A 193 3.82 -31.79 -1.70
CA GLY A 193 3.48 -31.71 -0.28
C GLY A 193 4.67 -32.01 0.65
N HIS A 194 5.54 -32.93 0.24
CA HIS A 194 6.77 -33.24 0.97
C HIS A 194 7.78 -32.09 0.93
N LEU A 195 7.90 -31.39 -0.21
CA LEU A 195 8.72 -30.19 -0.34
C LEU A 195 8.22 -29.06 0.57
N ILE A 196 6.90 -28.81 0.58
CA ILE A 196 6.29 -27.80 1.46
C ILE A 196 6.59 -28.11 2.93
N TYR A 197 6.45 -29.37 3.34
CA TYR A 197 6.77 -29.79 4.71
C TYR A 197 8.25 -29.60 5.06
N LYS A 198 9.17 -30.00 4.17
CA LYS A 198 10.62 -29.89 4.38
C LYS A 198 11.06 -28.43 4.52
N LEU A 199 10.45 -27.54 3.75
CA LEU A 199 10.71 -26.11 3.81
C LEU A 199 10.00 -25.41 5.00
N GLY A 200 9.25 -26.15 5.83
CA GLY A 200 8.58 -25.60 7.00
C GLY A 200 7.30 -24.83 6.69
N GLY A 201 6.72 -25.00 5.49
CA GLY A 201 5.45 -24.37 5.11
C GLY A 201 4.22 -24.95 5.80
N ILE A 202 4.38 -25.97 6.65
CA ILE A 202 3.31 -26.63 7.39
C ILE A 202 3.78 -26.91 8.82
N ASP A 203 2.96 -26.57 9.80
CA ASP A 203 3.19 -26.92 11.21
C ASP A 203 3.16 -28.45 11.39
N LYS A 204 4.11 -28.96 12.16
CA LYS A 204 4.19 -30.37 12.54
C LYS A 204 2.89 -30.93 13.11
N ARG A 205 2.12 -30.14 13.87
CA ARG A 205 0.83 -30.58 14.43
C ARG A 205 -0.18 -30.92 13.34
N VAL A 206 -0.13 -30.20 12.23
CA VAL A 206 -1.04 -30.40 11.09
C VAL A 206 -0.67 -31.68 10.34
N ILE A 207 0.62 -31.94 10.12
CA ILE A 207 1.04 -33.18 9.43
C ILE A 207 0.76 -34.41 10.29
N GLU A 208 0.95 -34.34 11.60
CA GLU A 208 0.64 -35.44 12.53
C GLU A 208 -0.86 -35.77 12.55
N ARG A 209 -1.72 -34.75 12.42
CA ARG A 209 -3.16 -34.96 12.24
C ARG A 209 -3.47 -35.66 10.92
N PHE A 210 -2.90 -35.20 9.81
CA PHE A 210 -3.10 -35.85 8.51
C PHE A 210 -2.57 -37.29 8.49
N GLU A 211 -1.47 -37.56 9.18
CA GLU A 211 -0.95 -38.92 9.31
C GLU A 211 -1.90 -39.85 10.07
N LYS A 212 -2.54 -39.37 11.14
CA LYS A 212 -3.57 -40.14 11.88
C LYS A 212 -4.79 -40.42 11.01
N GLU A 213 -5.36 -39.37 10.41
CA GLU A 213 -6.54 -39.51 9.55
C GLU A 213 -6.25 -40.41 8.32
N ALA A 214 -5.06 -40.29 7.73
CA ALA A 214 -4.65 -41.13 6.61
C ALA A 214 -4.39 -42.59 7.04
N ALA A 215 -3.90 -42.81 8.25
CA ALA A 215 -3.73 -44.15 8.81
C ALA A 215 -5.08 -44.84 9.08
N GLU A 216 -6.09 -44.11 9.55
CA GLU A 216 -7.46 -44.62 9.69
C GLU A 216 -8.05 -45.09 8.36
N MET A 217 -7.66 -44.46 7.26
CA MET A 217 -8.06 -44.84 5.90
C MET A 217 -7.13 -45.87 5.23
N ASN A 218 -6.18 -46.48 5.96
CA ASN A 218 -5.15 -47.37 5.43
C ASN A 218 -4.28 -46.73 4.31
N LYS A 219 -4.18 -45.41 4.26
CA LYS A 219 -3.43 -44.63 3.26
C LYS A 219 -2.33 -43.77 3.92
N ARG A 220 -1.61 -44.30 4.91
CA ARG A 220 -0.64 -43.52 5.73
C ARG A 220 0.36 -42.68 4.91
N SER A 221 0.79 -43.17 3.74
CA SER A 221 1.72 -42.47 2.83
C SER A 221 1.14 -41.22 2.15
N PHE A 222 -0.20 -41.04 2.17
CA PHE A 222 -0.88 -39.90 1.57
C PHE A 222 -0.88 -38.65 2.45
N LYS A 223 -0.30 -38.71 3.67
CA LYS A 223 -0.21 -37.57 4.60
C LYS A 223 0.33 -36.29 3.95
N TYR A 224 1.28 -36.42 3.02
CA TYR A 224 1.83 -35.29 2.27
C TYR A 224 0.92 -34.81 1.14
N THR A 225 0.19 -35.70 0.48
CA THR A 225 -0.77 -35.34 -0.58
C THR A 225 -1.93 -34.51 -0.01
N TRP A 226 -2.36 -34.82 1.21
CA TRP A 226 -3.49 -34.15 1.90
C TRP A 226 -3.22 -32.71 2.34
N VAL A 227 -1.96 -32.28 2.23
CA VAL A 227 -1.59 -30.87 2.29
C VAL A 227 -2.28 -30.09 1.18
N LEU A 228 -2.32 -30.67 -0.03
CA LEU A 228 -2.89 -30.09 -1.22
C LEU A 228 -4.37 -30.48 -1.37
N ASP A 229 -4.69 -31.76 -1.13
CA ASP A 229 -6.05 -32.29 -1.27
C ASP A 229 -6.94 -31.85 -0.09
N LYS A 230 -7.72 -30.78 -0.30
CA LYS A 230 -8.63 -30.21 0.70
C LYS A 230 -10.01 -30.85 0.66
N LEU A 231 -10.42 -31.39 -0.49
CA LEU A 231 -11.77 -31.92 -0.65
C LEU A 231 -11.86 -33.33 -0.07
N LYS A 232 -12.98 -33.62 0.60
CA LYS A 232 -13.26 -34.96 1.12
C LYS A 232 -13.27 -36.01 0.00
N ALA A 233 -13.80 -35.65 -1.17
CA ALA A 233 -13.83 -36.52 -2.35
C ALA A 233 -12.42 -36.88 -2.88
N GLU A 234 -11.46 -35.96 -2.81
CA GLU A 234 -10.06 -36.22 -3.20
C GLU A 234 -9.40 -37.22 -2.25
N ARG A 235 -9.61 -37.04 -0.94
CA ARG A 235 -9.03 -37.91 0.10
C ARG A 235 -9.59 -39.33 0.04
N GLU A 236 -10.90 -39.46 -0.16
CA GLU A 236 -11.58 -40.75 -0.32
C GLU A 236 -11.10 -41.48 -1.58
N ARG A 237 -11.07 -40.78 -2.72
CA ARG A 237 -10.72 -41.38 -4.02
C ARG A 237 -9.20 -41.53 -4.22
N GLY A 238 -8.38 -40.77 -3.49
CA GLY A 238 -6.93 -40.75 -3.64
C GLY A 238 -6.44 -40.09 -4.92
N ILE A 239 -7.23 -39.18 -5.50
CA ILE A 239 -6.89 -38.42 -6.71
C ILE A 239 -7.06 -36.93 -6.44
N THR A 240 -6.10 -36.11 -6.90
CA THR A 240 -6.22 -34.64 -6.87
C THR A 240 -7.21 -34.21 -7.96
N ILE A 241 -8.22 -33.43 -7.58
CA ILE A 241 -9.33 -32.99 -8.45
C ILE A 241 -9.28 -31.47 -8.63
N ASP A 242 -8.99 -30.73 -7.55
CA ASP A 242 -8.99 -29.28 -7.52
C ASP A 242 -7.56 -28.71 -7.55
N ILE A 243 -7.46 -27.43 -7.94
CA ILE A 243 -6.19 -26.71 -8.00
C ILE A 243 -5.88 -26.15 -6.61
N ALA A 244 -4.70 -26.46 -6.08
CA ALA A 244 -4.32 -26.09 -4.71
C ALA A 244 -3.14 -25.12 -4.71
N LEU A 245 -3.42 -23.85 -4.43
CA LEU A 245 -2.37 -22.85 -4.27
C LEU A 245 -1.87 -22.79 -2.82
N TRP A 246 -0.60 -23.09 -2.60
CA TRP A 246 0.08 -23.02 -1.31
C TRP A 246 1.14 -21.92 -1.30
N LYS A 247 1.04 -20.99 -0.35
CA LYS A 247 1.99 -19.89 -0.15
C LYS A 247 2.61 -20.03 1.23
N PHE A 248 3.93 -20.08 1.29
CA PHE A 248 4.65 -20.12 2.55
C PHE A 248 6.03 -19.47 2.41
N GLU A 249 6.55 -19.01 3.54
CA GLU A 249 7.83 -18.31 3.63
C GLU A 249 8.84 -19.18 4.38
N THR A 250 10.07 -19.16 3.88
CA THR A 250 11.26 -19.69 4.55
C THR A 250 12.14 -18.52 4.98
N THR A 251 13.20 -18.76 5.75
CA THR A 251 14.14 -17.70 6.17
C THR A 251 14.80 -16.93 5.01
N ARG A 252 14.69 -17.42 3.77
CA ARG A 252 15.32 -16.83 2.58
C ARG A 252 14.39 -16.68 1.37
N TYR A 253 13.34 -17.48 1.25
CA TYR A 253 12.51 -17.60 0.03
C TYR A 253 11.02 -17.50 0.35
N TYR A 254 10.28 -16.82 -0.52
CA TYR A 254 8.83 -16.99 -0.63
C TYR A 254 8.52 -18.06 -1.67
N CYS A 255 7.93 -19.16 -1.23
CA CYS A 255 7.56 -20.25 -2.11
C CYS A 255 6.07 -20.16 -2.40
N THR A 256 5.71 -19.97 -3.68
CA THR A 256 4.35 -20.22 -4.16
C THR A 256 4.37 -21.52 -4.94
N VAL A 257 3.55 -22.45 -4.49
CA VAL A 257 3.37 -23.74 -5.11
C VAL A 257 1.93 -23.79 -5.64
N PRO A 258 1.74 -23.75 -6.97
CA PRO A 258 0.41 -23.86 -7.58
C PRO A 258 -0.12 -25.30 -7.60
#